data_AF-A0A7Y4XTZ5-F1
#
_entry.id   AF-A0A7Y4XTZ5-F1
#
_cell.length_a   1.000
_cell.length_b   1.000
_cell.length_c   1.000
_cell.angle_alpha   90.00
_cell.angle_beta   90.00
_cell.angle_gamma   90.00
#
_symmetry.space_group_name_H-M   'P 1'
#
loop_
_entity.id
_entity.type
_entity.pdbx_description
1 polymer ?
#
loop_
_entity_poly.entity_id
_entity_poly.type
_entity_poly.pdbx_seq_one_letter_code
_entity_poly.pdbx_strand_id
1 'polypeptide(L)'
;MTRSIKIKRTAFSSISAVVVLAASQGAFAHTRLETATVPEATRVHNALNVSHGCADPTGALAGEGALKNQPTRGTTVVFPNAISYLPIIGVDSTSDGKGTAKVYTPNKADAYYTPLAGIGQLIHTGGPWDYTNIKVDALKNKDGFWAGGAPYDQTISTYVQVAFYSAAVTIAPTSCARSVTFELAVADICDLTAKSPNIGDAQALFWSPIPNFEGVPGQPFGAGVGDPARANNPVPVGPKFSNYDGWSNGDKVGMGAATAKAGDGWNSPATLKVTRDLVKNPLPASCTGNAGKGDDVYIYPSAEQINKELPVWSNPDQTGSNYWK
;
A
#
# COMPACT_ATOMS: atom_id res chain seq x y z
N MET A 1 -25.93 -61.43 -29.28
CA MET A 1 -26.46 -60.44 -28.32
C MET A 1 -25.38 -59.41 -28.05
N THR A 2 -25.45 -58.24 -28.67
CA THR A 2 -24.49 -57.14 -28.49
C THR A 2 -25.31 -55.90 -28.16
N ARG A 3 -25.29 -55.47 -26.89
CA ARG A 3 -25.97 -54.24 -26.45
C ARG A 3 -25.06 -53.06 -26.71
N SER A 4 -25.47 -52.18 -27.63
CA SER A 4 -24.85 -50.88 -27.86
C SER A 4 -25.38 -49.87 -26.84
N ILE A 5 -24.49 -49.31 -26.03
CA ILE A 5 -24.81 -48.22 -25.10
C ILE A 5 -24.69 -46.91 -25.89
N LYS A 6 -25.82 -46.23 -26.12
CA LYS A 6 -25.87 -44.88 -26.69
C LYS A 6 -25.57 -43.86 -25.59
N ILE A 7 -24.36 -43.34 -25.56
CA ILE A 7 -23.99 -42.19 -24.71
C ILE A 7 -24.51 -40.92 -25.39
N LYS A 8 -25.47 -40.25 -24.74
CA LYS A 8 -26.00 -38.96 -25.19
C LYS A 8 -24.93 -37.87 -25.03
N ARG A 9 -24.66 -37.14 -26.13
CA ARG A 9 -23.88 -35.90 -26.14
C ARG A 9 -24.67 -34.81 -25.42
N THR A 10 -24.37 -34.57 -24.15
CA THR A 10 -24.73 -33.34 -23.44
C THR A 10 -23.50 -32.44 -23.35
N ALA A 11 -23.70 -31.19 -23.74
CA ALA A 11 -22.69 -30.16 -23.91
C ALA A 11 -21.86 -29.92 -22.63
N PHE A 12 -20.56 -30.16 -22.72
CA PHE A 12 -19.56 -29.55 -21.86
C PHE A 12 -19.04 -28.31 -22.59
N SER A 13 -19.76 -27.21 -22.46
CA SER A 13 -19.24 -25.88 -22.77
C SER A 13 -19.09 -25.12 -21.47
N SER A 14 -18.00 -24.33 -21.38
CA SER A 14 -17.66 -23.34 -20.35
C SER A 14 -17.24 -23.83 -18.94
N ILE A 15 -16.02 -24.37 -18.83
CA ILE A 15 -15.12 -24.09 -17.70
C ILE A 15 -13.73 -23.83 -18.28
N SER A 16 -13.50 -22.64 -18.82
CA SER A 16 -12.19 -22.18 -19.27
C SER A 16 -12.14 -20.66 -19.22
N ALA A 17 -12.21 -20.09 -18.02
CA ALA A 17 -11.97 -18.66 -17.79
C ALA A 17 -11.56 -18.38 -16.34
N VAL A 18 -10.57 -19.12 -15.83
CA VAL A 18 -9.75 -18.63 -14.69
C VAL A 18 -8.29 -18.83 -15.10
N VAL A 19 -7.89 -18.15 -16.18
CA VAL A 19 -6.46 -17.99 -16.48
C VAL A 19 -5.98 -16.81 -15.65
N VAL A 20 -5.31 -17.18 -14.56
CA VAL A 20 -4.32 -16.45 -13.78
C VAL A 20 -3.83 -15.18 -14.48
N LEU A 21 -4.35 -14.02 -14.07
CA LEU A 21 -3.68 -12.72 -14.23
C LEU A 21 -2.89 -12.45 -12.94
N ALA A 22 -1.84 -13.24 -12.69
CA ALA A 22 -0.86 -13.03 -11.63
C ALA A 22 0.37 -12.30 -12.17
N ALA A 23 0.18 -11.16 -12.83
CA ALA A 23 1.27 -10.33 -13.28
C ALA A 23 0.91 -8.86 -13.12
N SER A 24 1.31 -8.25 -12.00
CA SER A 24 1.58 -6.80 -11.97
C SER A 24 2.31 -6.39 -10.70
N GLN A 25 3.45 -7.00 -10.41
CA GLN A 25 4.52 -6.31 -9.69
C GLN A 25 5.76 -6.54 -10.53
N GLY A 26 6.12 -5.55 -11.36
CA GLY A 26 7.26 -5.65 -12.26
C GLY A 26 8.55 -5.95 -11.50
N ALA A 27 9.53 -6.57 -12.18
CA ALA A 27 10.83 -6.98 -11.66
C ALA A 27 11.74 -5.78 -11.33
N PHE A 28 11.28 -4.93 -10.43
CA PHE A 28 12.09 -3.90 -9.80
C PHE A 28 12.30 -4.30 -8.34
N ALA A 29 13.47 -4.01 -7.79
CA ALA A 29 13.89 -4.40 -6.45
C ALA A 29 13.15 -3.66 -5.32
N HIS A 30 11.90 -3.22 -5.52
CA HIS A 30 11.08 -2.52 -4.55
C HIS A 30 10.44 -3.45 -3.52
N THR A 31 10.17 -2.91 -2.33
CA THR A 31 9.44 -3.64 -1.30
C THR A 31 8.00 -3.98 -1.74
N ARG A 32 7.63 -5.26 -1.61
CA ARG A 32 6.41 -5.87 -2.18
C ARG A 32 5.71 -6.82 -1.22
N LEU A 33 4.50 -7.24 -1.58
CA LEU A 33 3.85 -8.38 -0.94
C LEU A 33 4.17 -9.65 -1.74
N GLU A 34 4.47 -10.75 -1.06
CA GLU A 34 4.67 -12.07 -1.68
C GLU A 34 3.42 -12.48 -2.50
N THR A 35 2.24 -12.33 -1.91
CA THR A 35 0.96 -12.55 -2.58
C THR A 35 0.22 -11.23 -2.76
N ALA A 36 0.41 -10.60 -3.91
CA ALA A 36 -0.18 -9.30 -4.24
C ALA A 36 -1.70 -9.35 -4.50
N THR A 37 -2.21 -10.49 -4.97
CA THR A 37 -3.62 -10.65 -5.36
C THR A 37 -4.24 -11.82 -4.63
N VAL A 38 -5.39 -11.57 -4.01
CA VAL A 38 -6.15 -12.57 -3.26
C VAL A 38 -7.63 -12.58 -3.70
N PRO A 39 -8.31 -13.72 -3.63
CA PRO A 39 -9.76 -13.74 -3.79
C PRO A 39 -10.44 -13.08 -2.59
N GLU A 40 -11.61 -12.46 -2.82
CA GLU A 40 -12.43 -11.93 -1.73
C GLU A 40 -12.86 -13.04 -0.74
N ALA A 41 -13.29 -12.60 0.44
CA ALA A 41 -13.71 -13.43 1.56
C ALA A 41 -12.69 -14.50 1.98
N THR A 42 -11.40 -14.32 1.63
CA THR A 42 -10.34 -15.29 1.92
C THR A 42 -9.23 -14.66 2.76
N ARG A 43 -8.93 -15.29 3.89
CA ARG A 43 -7.75 -14.96 4.70
C ARG A 43 -6.52 -15.64 4.11
N VAL A 44 -5.45 -14.89 3.91
CA VAL A 44 -4.22 -15.39 3.27
C VAL A 44 -3.02 -15.14 4.17
N HIS A 45 -2.17 -16.16 4.30
CA HIS A 45 -0.80 -16.00 4.80
C HIS A 45 0.02 -15.27 3.75
N ASN A 46 0.67 -14.18 4.15
CA ASN A 46 1.41 -13.34 3.22
C ASN A 46 2.69 -12.83 3.90
N ALA A 47 3.57 -12.21 3.12
CA ALA A 47 4.77 -11.59 3.63
C ALA A 47 5.03 -10.27 2.92
N LEU A 48 5.53 -9.28 3.67
CA LEU A 48 6.18 -8.12 3.08
C LEU A 48 7.62 -8.52 2.76
N ASN A 49 8.03 -8.37 1.52
CA ASN A 49 9.35 -8.66 1.00
C ASN A 49 10.11 -7.34 0.81
N VAL A 50 11.10 -7.08 1.64
CA VAL A 50 12.08 -6.01 1.44
C VAL A 50 13.20 -6.54 0.55
N SER A 51 13.16 -6.18 -0.73
CA SER A 51 13.96 -6.84 -1.78
C SER A 51 15.32 -6.23 -2.06
N HIS A 52 15.64 -5.05 -1.51
CA HIS A 52 16.99 -4.52 -1.51
C HIS A 52 17.34 -3.87 -0.16
N GLY A 53 18.63 -3.68 0.06
CA GLY A 53 19.15 -2.98 1.21
C GLY A 53 18.99 -1.47 1.13
N CYS A 54 19.57 -0.80 2.11
CA CYS A 54 19.65 0.65 2.18
C CYS A 54 20.76 1.21 1.29
N ALA A 55 20.70 2.53 1.04
CA ALA A 55 21.75 3.22 0.28
C ALA A 55 23.03 3.40 1.13
N ASP A 56 24.20 3.35 0.49
CA ASP A 56 25.50 3.61 1.13
C ASP A 56 25.61 5.07 1.61
N PRO A 57 25.84 5.33 2.92
CA PRO A 57 25.99 6.68 3.44
C PRO A 57 27.34 7.34 3.08
N THR A 58 28.34 6.60 2.59
CA THR A 58 29.74 7.05 2.50
C THR A 58 30.30 7.37 1.11
N GLY A 59 29.64 7.10 -0.03
CA GLY A 59 30.17 7.69 -1.27
C GLY A 59 29.72 7.18 -2.64
N ALA A 60 30.14 7.98 -3.63
CA ALA A 60 30.18 7.77 -5.08
C ALA A 60 28.86 7.76 -5.87
N LEU A 61 27.74 7.29 -5.32
CA LEU A 61 26.45 7.23 -6.04
C LEU A 61 25.28 7.65 -5.14
N ALA A 62 25.38 8.78 -4.44
CA ALA A 62 24.24 9.30 -3.69
C ALA A 62 23.14 9.79 -4.67
N GLY A 63 22.24 8.90 -5.10
CA GLY A 63 21.13 9.18 -6.02
C GLY A 63 20.47 7.90 -6.54
N GLU A 64 19.43 8.05 -7.36
CA GLU A 64 18.74 6.96 -8.06
C GLU A 64 19.79 6.11 -8.82
N GLY A 65 20.03 4.87 -8.38
CA GLY A 65 21.10 3.99 -8.90
C GLY A 65 22.31 3.75 -7.97
N ALA A 66 22.29 4.25 -6.73
CA ALA A 66 23.21 3.81 -5.68
C ALA A 66 23.19 2.29 -5.52
N LEU A 67 24.32 1.67 -5.15
CA LEU A 67 24.29 0.28 -4.68
C LEU A 67 23.48 0.23 -3.38
N LYS A 68 22.32 -0.43 -3.44
CA LYS A 68 21.40 -0.59 -2.31
C LYS A 68 21.60 -1.93 -1.65
N ASN A 69 22.77 -2.09 -1.07
CA ASN A 69 23.20 -3.31 -0.42
C ASN A 69 23.54 -3.08 1.06
N GLN A 70 23.30 -1.89 1.59
CA GLN A 70 23.52 -1.66 3.02
C GLN A 70 22.47 -2.40 3.84
N PRO A 71 22.82 -2.81 5.07
CA PRO A 71 21.88 -3.51 5.92
C PRO A 71 20.60 -2.72 6.21
N THR A 72 19.45 -3.39 6.14
CA THR A 72 18.18 -2.84 6.63
C THR A 72 18.01 -3.22 8.10
N ARG A 73 17.55 -2.29 8.93
CA ARG A 73 17.40 -2.45 10.38
C ARG A 73 15.96 -2.70 10.82
N GLY A 74 15.01 -2.49 9.93
CA GLY A 74 13.61 -2.76 10.18
C GLY A 74 12.72 -2.31 9.03
N THR A 75 11.42 -2.53 9.21
CA THR A 75 10.38 -2.06 8.32
C THR A 75 9.14 -1.68 9.12
N THR A 76 8.38 -0.72 8.60
CA THR A 76 7.11 -0.26 9.16
C THR A 76 6.07 -0.25 8.05
N VAL A 77 4.89 -0.79 8.32
CA VAL A 77 3.81 -0.99 7.35
C VAL A 77 2.52 -0.44 7.91
N VAL A 78 1.80 0.33 7.11
CA VAL A 78 0.47 0.87 7.41
C VAL A 78 -0.50 0.45 6.32
N PHE A 79 -1.54 -0.27 6.73
CA PHE A 79 -2.70 -0.60 5.91
C PHE A 79 -3.77 0.49 6.09
N PRO A 80 -4.56 0.80 5.05
CA PRO A 80 -5.68 1.74 5.20
C PRO A 80 -6.65 1.30 6.32
N ASN A 81 -6.98 2.23 7.22
CA ASN A 81 -8.00 2.07 8.26
C ASN A 81 -9.11 3.11 8.04
N ALA A 82 -10.30 2.63 7.69
CA ALA A 82 -11.47 3.45 7.42
C ALA A 82 -12.45 3.56 8.60
N ILE A 83 -12.08 3.06 9.79
CA ILE A 83 -12.82 3.26 11.04
C ILE A 83 -12.36 4.55 11.71
N SER A 84 -11.04 4.73 11.85
CA SER A 84 -10.47 5.90 12.54
C SER A 84 -10.00 7.01 11.62
N TYR A 85 -9.83 6.72 10.32
CA TYR A 85 -9.36 7.69 9.34
C TYR A 85 -10.25 7.70 8.10
N LEU A 86 -10.08 8.73 7.27
CA LEU A 86 -10.75 8.86 5.98
C LEU A 86 -9.75 8.52 4.86
N PRO A 87 -9.72 7.26 4.37
CA PRO A 87 -8.82 6.89 3.29
C PRO A 87 -9.15 7.64 2.01
N ILE A 88 -8.14 7.86 1.16
CA ILE A 88 -8.36 8.35 -0.20
C ILE A 88 -8.84 7.14 -1.03
N ILE A 89 -9.83 7.36 -1.90
CA ILE A 89 -10.42 6.31 -2.72
C ILE A 89 -10.40 6.75 -4.18
N GLY A 90 -9.74 5.97 -5.02
CA GLY A 90 -9.73 6.12 -6.47
C GLY A 90 -10.52 5.00 -7.13
N VAL A 91 -11.31 5.34 -8.16
CA VAL A 91 -12.11 4.40 -8.95
C VAL A 91 -11.64 4.47 -10.39
N ASP A 92 -11.20 3.34 -10.95
CA ASP A 92 -10.88 3.21 -12.37
C ASP A 92 -11.96 2.38 -13.08
N SER A 93 -12.76 3.09 -13.87
CA SER A 93 -13.82 2.51 -14.71
C SER A 93 -13.39 2.29 -16.15
N THR A 94 -12.11 2.50 -16.50
CA THR A 94 -11.63 2.40 -17.88
C THR A 94 -11.18 0.99 -18.22
N SER A 95 -11.40 0.56 -19.46
CA SER A 95 -11.09 -0.80 -19.91
C SER A 95 -9.60 -1.07 -20.19
N ASP A 96 -8.70 -0.12 -19.92
CA ASP A 96 -7.28 -0.24 -20.23
C ASP A 96 -6.54 -1.21 -19.29
N GLY A 97 -7.12 -1.48 -18.11
CA GLY A 97 -6.57 -2.36 -17.09
C GLY A 97 -5.27 -1.87 -16.47
N LYS A 98 -4.90 -0.60 -16.68
CA LYS A 98 -3.62 -0.02 -16.25
C LYS A 98 -3.73 0.70 -14.91
N GLY A 99 -4.94 0.98 -14.42
CA GLY A 99 -5.10 1.72 -13.16
C GLY A 99 -4.65 3.18 -13.25
N THR A 100 -4.51 3.70 -14.47
CA THR A 100 -3.95 5.04 -14.76
C THR A 100 -5.02 6.11 -14.86
N ALA A 101 -6.30 5.75 -14.91
CA ALA A 101 -7.42 6.66 -15.09
C ALA A 101 -8.33 6.74 -13.85
N LYS A 102 -7.71 6.70 -12.65
CA LYS A 102 -8.44 6.77 -11.38
C LYS A 102 -9.15 8.10 -11.24
N VAL A 103 -10.45 8.05 -10.92
CA VAL A 103 -11.25 9.19 -10.48
C VAL A 103 -11.44 9.10 -8.97
N TYR A 104 -11.04 10.16 -8.26
CA TYR A 104 -11.17 10.20 -6.80
C TYR A 104 -12.60 10.53 -6.37
N THR A 105 -13.06 9.88 -5.32
CA THR A 105 -14.46 9.93 -4.88
C THR A 105 -14.59 10.25 -3.39
N PRO A 106 -15.63 11.00 -2.97
CA PRO A 106 -15.95 11.21 -1.56
C PRO A 106 -16.71 10.03 -0.93
N ASN A 107 -17.04 8.99 -1.70
CA ASN A 107 -17.72 7.81 -1.18
C ASN A 107 -16.91 7.19 -0.03
N LYS A 108 -17.62 6.72 0.99
CA LYS A 108 -16.99 6.05 2.13
C LYS A 108 -16.52 4.65 1.75
N ALA A 109 -15.53 4.14 2.47
CA ALA A 109 -14.92 2.83 2.22
C ALA A 109 -15.92 1.65 2.35
N ASP A 110 -16.91 1.76 3.23
CA ASP A 110 -17.97 0.76 3.43
C ASP A 110 -18.89 0.59 2.21
N ALA A 111 -18.91 1.57 1.30
CA ALA A 111 -19.54 1.43 0.00
C ALA A 111 -18.84 0.41 -0.91
N TYR A 112 -17.60 0.01 -0.59
CA TYR A 112 -16.78 -0.85 -1.44
C TYR A 112 -16.34 -2.16 -0.76
N TYR A 113 -16.02 -2.15 0.54
CA TYR A 113 -15.48 -3.34 1.20
C TYR A 113 -15.73 -3.42 2.70
N THR A 114 -15.52 -4.61 3.25
CA THR A 114 -15.46 -4.91 4.69
C THR A 114 -14.43 -6.02 4.95
N PRO A 115 -13.73 -6.07 6.10
CA PRO A 115 -13.75 -5.13 7.22
C PRO A 115 -13.09 -3.79 6.88
N LEU A 116 -13.39 -2.76 7.66
CA LEU A 116 -12.88 -1.39 7.46
C LEU A 116 -11.52 -1.12 8.13
N ALA A 117 -11.00 -2.06 8.91
CA ALA A 117 -9.69 -1.99 9.54
C ALA A 117 -9.14 -3.40 9.78
N GLY A 118 -7.89 -3.51 10.26
CA GLY A 118 -7.28 -4.81 10.53
C GLY A 118 -7.00 -5.64 9.28
N ILE A 119 -6.79 -4.97 8.15
CA ILE A 119 -6.55 -5.60 6.83
C ILE A 119 -5.28 -6.44 6.84
N GLY A 120 -4.19 -5.95 7.44
CA GLY A 120 -2.95 -6.69 7.63
C GLY A 120 -2.62 -6.84 9.10
N GLN A 121 -2.34 -8.07 9.54
CA GLN A 121 -2.01 -8.37 10.93
C GLN A 121 -0.74 -9.20 11.01
N LEU A 122 0.26 -8.68 11.70
CA LEU A 122 1.54 -9.35 11.89
C LEU A 122 1.37 -10.77 12.44
N ILE A 123 2.13 -11.71 11.89
CA ILE A 123 2.32 -13.02 12.50
C ILE A 123 3.53 -12.90 13.42
N HIS A 124 3.32 -12.99 14.72
CA HIS A 124 4.39 -12.99 15.72
C HIS A 124 5.16 -14.32 15.71
N THR A 125 5.91 -14.59 14.64
CA THR A 125 6.77 -15.77 14.53
C THR A 125 8.06 -15.44 13.78
N GLY A 126 9.21 -15.81 14.37
CA GLY A 126 10.48 -16.12 13.68
C GLY A 126 10.89 -15.25 12.50
N GLY A 127 10.76 -13.93 12.62
CA GLY A 127 11.17 -12.98 11.59
C GLY A 127 12.69 -12.72 11.59
N PRO A 128 13.18 -11.94 10.61
CA PRO A 128 14.57 -11.49 10.50
C PRO A 128 15.04 -10.61 11.66
N TRP A 129 14.09 -10.08 12.46
CA TRP A 129 14.34 -9.15 13.54
C TRP A 129 13.63 -9.56 14.83
N ASP A 130 14.28 -9.28 15.95
CA ASP A 130 13.84 -9.71 17.28
C ASP A 130 12.72 -8.84 17.87
N TYR A 131 12.61 -7.58 17.45
CA TYR A 131 11.57 -6.68 17.93
C TYR A 131 10.49 -6.54 16.87
N THR A 132 9.25 -6.82 17.27
CA THR A 132 8.09 -6.68 16.41
C THR A 132 6.91 -6.17 17.21
N ASN A 133 6.05 -5.37 16.56
CA ASN A 133 4.81 -4.96 17.18
C ASN A 133 3.70 -4.72 16.15
N ILE A 134 2.46 -4.87 16.60
CA ILE A 134 1.28 -4.46 15.85
C ILE A 134 1.03 -2.98 16.14
N LYS A 135 0.68 -2.21 15.11
CA LYS A 135 0.25 -0.83 15.24
C LYS A 135 -1.25 -0.82 15.54
N VAL A 136 -1.64 -0.17 16.63
CA VAL A 136 -3.04 0.02 16.97
C VAL A 136 -3.37 1.47 17.20
N ASP A 137 -4.53 1.89 16.71
CA ASP A 137 -5.04 3.24 16.94
C ASP A 137 -5.67 3.38 18.35
N ALA A 138 -6.20 4.57 18.63
CA ALA A 138 -6.87 4.88 19.90
C ALA A 138 -8.14 4.02 20.14
N LEU A 139 -8.79 3.55 19.09
CA LEU A 139 -9.96 2.67 19.14
C LEU A 139 -9.57 1.18 19.16
N LYS A 140 -8.27 0.87 19.23
CA LYS A 140 -7.70 -0.49 19.20
C LYS A 140 -7.92 -1.23 17.88
N ASN A 141 -8.21 -0.52 16.79
CA ASN A 141 -8.11 -1.11 15.46
C ASN A 141 -6.64 -1.38 15.13
N LYS A 142 -6.39 -2.43 14.35
CA LYS A 142 -5.04 -2.79 13.91
C LYS A 142 -4.77 -2.12 12.56
N ASP A 143 -3.74 -1.29 12.52
CA ASP A 143 -3.46 -0.41 11.38
C ASP A 143 -2.24 -0.86 10.57
N GLY A 144 -1.55 -1.87 11.07
CA GLY A 144 -0.37 -2.44 10.44
C GLY A 144 0.58 -2.97 11.49
N PHE A 145 1.88 -2.91 11.20
CA PHE A 145 2.90 -3.48 12.05
C PHE A 145 4.26 -2.87 11.77
N TRP A 146 5.21 -3.16 12.65
CA TRP A 146 6.62 -2.92 12.41
C TRP A 146 7.46 -4.07 12.93
N ALA A 147 8.64 -4.24 12.34
CA ALA A 147 9.67 -5.17 12.79
C ALA A 147 11.03 -4.47 12.69
N GLY A 148 11.93 -4.70 13.63
CA GLY A 148 13.27 -4.10 13.59
C GLY A 148 14.20 -4.61 14.68
N GLY A 149 15.49 -4.33 14.55
CA GLY A 149 16.50 -4.81 15.48
C GLY A 149 17.92 -4.69 14.94
N ALA A 150 18.70 -5.75 15.11
CA ALA A 150 20.05 -5.82 14.56
C ALA A 150 20.03 -5.63 13.03
N PRO A 151 21.07 -5.02 12.44
CA PRO A 151 21.16 -4.86 10.99
C PRO A 151 21.09 -6.21 10.28
N TYR A 152 20.22 -6.31 9.28
CA TYR A 152 20.14 -7.47 8.41
C TYR A 152 20.97 -7.21 7.16
N ASP A 153 22.07 -7.95 7.00
CA ASP A 153 22.99 -7.79 5.88
C ASP A 153 22.37 -8.30 4.57
N GLN A 154 22.15 -7.38 3.62
CA GLN A 154 21.59 -7.67 2.29
C GLN A 154 22.66 -7.56 1.19
N THR A 155 23.96 -7.62 1.53
CA THR A 155 25.06 -7.65 0.55
C THR A 155 25.16 -8.98 -0.19
N ILE A 156 24.61 -10.06 0.38
CA ILE A 156 24.75 -11.43 -0.12
C ILE A 156 23.45 -12.25 -0.12
N SER A 157 22.33 -11.73 0.43
CA SER A 157 21.12 -12.52 0.67
C SER A 157 19.89 -12.11 -0.15
N THR A 158 18.97 -13.07 -0.23
CA THR A 158 17.58 -12.96 -0.64
C THR A 158 16.80 -11.99 0.26
N TYR A 159 15.75 -11.40 -0.31
CA TYR A 159 14.71 -10.56 0.32
C TYR A 159 14.46 -10.83 1.81
N VAL A 160 14.27 -9.75 2.58
CA VAL A 160 13.87 -9.84 3.98
C VAL A 160 12.34 -9.97 4.05
N GLN A 161 11.84 -11.04 4.67
CA GLN A 161 10.41 -11.30 4.75
C GLN A 161 9.83 -11.01 6.13
N VAL A 162 8.75 -10.25 6.18
CA VAL A 162 7.96 -10.02 7.41
C VAL A 162 6.57 -10.61 7.21
N ALA A 163 6.31 -11.73 7.89
CA ALA A 163 5.08 -12.50 7.74
C ALA A 163 3.87 -11.83 8.41
N PHE A 164 2.73 -11.84 7.71
CA PHE A 164 1.47 -11.33 8.21
C PHE A 164 0.28 -12.12 7.63
N TYR A 165 -0.90 -11.94 8.20
CA TYR A 165 -2.15 -12.38 7.60
C TYR A 165 -2.90 -11.21 6.98
N SER A 166 -3.41 -11.38 5.77
CA SER A 166 -4.43 -10.49 5.24
C SER A 166 -5.81 -10.91 5.74
N ALA A 167 -6.66 -9.94 6.08
CA ALA A 167 -8.06 -10.18 6.41
C ALA A 167 -8.82 -10.81 5.24
N ALA A 168 -9.91 -11.51 5.55
CA ALA A 168 -10.89 -11.95 4.57
C ALA A 168 -11.74 -10.76 4.15
N VAL A 169 -11.24 -9.97 3.20
CA VAL A 169 -11.95 -8.78 2.70
C VAL A 169 -13.06 -9.22 1.76
N THR A 170 -14.29 -8.78 2.03
CA THR A 170 -15.46 -8.99 1.18
C THR A 170 -15.78 -7.68 0.46
N ILE A 171 -16.02 -7.77 -0.85
CA ILE A 171 -16.43 -6.61 -1.65
C ILE A 171 -17.94 -6.39 -1.47
N ALA A 172 -18.33 -5.15 -1.22
CA ALA A 172 -19.73 -4.79 -0.96
C ALA A 172 -20.63 -5.23 -2.12
N PRO A 173 -21.66 -6.06 -1.89
CA PRO A 173 -22.47 -6.62 -2.97
C PRO A 173 -23.15 -5.58 -3.86
N THR A 174 -23.53 -4.44 -3.28
CA THR A 174 -24.17 -3.31 -3.97
C THR A 174 -23.19 -2.44 -4.74
N SER A 175 -21.88 -2.61 -4.55
CA SER A 175 -20.86 -1.83 -5.26
C SER A 175 -20.65 -2.35 -6.67
N CYS A 176 -20.17 -1.48 -7.55
CA CYS A 176 -19.67 -1.86 -8.87
C CYS A 176 -18.21 -2.32 -8.86
N ALA A 177 -17.56 -2.40 -7.70
CA ALA A 177 -16.19 -2.85 -7.60
C ALA A 177 -16.06 -4.30 -8.07
N ARG A 178 -15.18 -4.56 -9.04
CA ARG A 178 -14.70 -5.90 -9.40
C ARG A 178 -13.41 -6.26 -8.66
N SER A 179 -12.70 -5.24 -8.19
CA SER A 179 -11.54 -5.40 -7.33
C SER A 179 -11.39 -4.23 -6.37
N VAL A 180 -10.76 -4.48 -5.23
CA VAL A 180 -10.37 -3.48 -4.24
C VAL A 180 -8.88 -3.66 -3.97
N THR A 181 -8.08 -2.66 -4.27
CA THR A 181 -6.63 -2.67 -4.13
C THR A 181 -6.25 -1.73 -2.98
N PHE A 182 -5.70 -2.29 -1.91
CA PHE A 182 -5.09 -1.52 -0.84
C PHE A 182 -3.66 -1.19 -1.25
N GLU A 183 -3.35 0.09 -1.39
CA GLU A 183 -1.98 0.55 -1.56
C GLU A 183 -1.40 0.85 -0.17
N LEU A 184 -0.30 0.22 0.19
CA LEU A 184 0.24 0.27 1.55
C LEU A 184 1.28 1.37 1.68
N ALA A 185 1.28 2.07 2.82
CA ALA A 185 2.40 2.93 3.17
C ALA A 185 3.45 2.12 3.92
N VAL A 186 4.65 2.01 3.36
CA VAL A 186 5.76 1.24 3.92
C VAL A 186 7.00 2.12 4.01
N ALA A 187 7.79 1.95 5.07
CA ALA A 187 9.15 2.46 5.11
C ALA A 187 10.12 1.39 5.62
N ASP A 188 11.22 1.20 4.90
CA ASP A 188 12.33 0.35 5.33
C ASP A 188 13.39 1.21 5.99
N ILE A 189 13.81 0.83 7.19
CA ILE A 189 14.61 1.67 8.07
C ILE A 189 16.08 1.31 7.95
N CYS A 190 16.89 2.31 7.60
CA CYS A 190 18.32 2.17 7.35
C CYS A 190 19.15 2.61 8.55
N ASP A 191 18.74 3.71 9.17
CA ASP A 191 19.39 4.27 10.35
C ASP A 191 18.37 4.70 11.39
N LEU A 192 18.34 3.96 12.51
CA LEU A 192 17.48 4.24 13.66
C LEU A 192 18.04 5.36 14.57
N THR A 193 19.28 5.81 14.33
CA THR A 193 19.94 6.83 15.15
C THR A 193 19.75 8.24 14.61
N ALA A 194 19.43 8.38 13.32
CA ALA A 194 19.23 9.66 12.66
C ALA A 194 17.86 10.27 12.99
N LYS A 195 17.83 11.21 13.95
CA LYS A 195 16.68 12.13 14.11
C LYS A 195 16.88 13.30 13.16
N SER A 196 16.15 13.34 12.05
CA SER A 196 16.26 14.43 11.07
C SER A 196 14.87 14.88 10.60
N PRO A 197 14.61 16.19 10.47
CA PRO A 197 13.42 16.67 9.77
C PRO A 197 13.45 16.37 8.26
N ASN A 198 14.63 16.01 7.73
CA ASN A 198 14.85 15.64 6.34
C ASN A 198 15.33 14.19 6.28
N ILE A 199 14.42 13.27 5.92
CA ILE A 199 14.73 11.84 5.76
C ILE A 199 15.07 11.59 4.28
N GLY A 200 16.27 11.09 4.00
CA GLY A 200 16.67 10.58 2.68
C GLY A 200 16.88 9.08 2.71
N ASP A 201 17.26 8.51 1.55
CA ASP A 201 17.40 7.05 1.37
C ASP A 201 18.50 6.39 2.23
N ALA A 202 19.40 7.19 2.81
CA ALA A 202 20.38 6.72 3.79
C ALA A 202 19.75 6.48 5.18
N GLN A 203 18.60 7.10 5.47
CA GLN A 203 17.88 6.97 6.74
C GLN A 203 16.68 6.03 6.62
N ALA A 204 15.88 6.18 5.57
CA ALA A 204 14.76 5.28 5.28
C ALA A 204 14.40 5.29 3.80
N LEU A 205 13.91 4.14 3.32
CA LEU A 205 13.37 3.97 1.98
C LEU A 205 11.84 3.95 2.06
N PHE A 206 11.19 4.93 1.43
CA PHE A 206 9.74 5.07 1.47
C PHE A 206 9.07 4.43 0.26
N TRP A 207 8.07 3.57 0.53
CA TRP A 207 7.16 2.99 -0.45
C TRP A 207 5.73 3.38 -0.05
N SER A 208 5.42 4.65 -0.25
CA SER A 208 4.13 5.22 0.14
C SER A 208 3.34 5.60 -1.09
N PRO A 209 2.03 5.33 -1.12
CA PRO A 209 1.19 5.68 -2.23
C PRO A 209 0.78 7.14 -2.04
N ILE A 210 1.63 8.10 -2.41
CA ILE A 210 1.21 9.50 -2.36
C ILE A 210 0.59 9.89 -3.71
N PRO A 211 -0.74 10.09 -3.78
CA PRO A 211 -1.36 10.70 -4.94
C PRO A 211 -0.94 12.18 -5.02
N ASN A 212 0.11 12.47 -5.77
CA ASN A 212 0.40 13.82 -6.25
C ASN A 212 -0.53 14.14 -7.44
N PHE A 213 -1.85 14.26 -7.20
CA PHE A 213 -2.80 14.57 -8.27
C PHE A 213 -3.59 15.84 -7.97
N GLU A 214 -3.47 16.78 -8.91
CA GLU A 214 -4.41 17.87 -9.10
C GLU A 214 -5.84 17.28 -9.24
N GLY A 215 -6.80 17.80 -8.47
CA GLY A 215 -8.22 17.42 -8.57
C GLY A 215 -8.75 16.48 -7.48
N VAL A 216 -7.94 16.08 -6.49
CA VAL A 216 -8.45 15.43 -5.27
C VAL A 216 -9.19 16.48 -4.43
N PRO A 217 -10.46 16.28 -4.01
CA PRO A 217 -11.08 17.10 -2.98
C PRO A 217 -10.22 17.01 -1.70
N GLY A 218 -9.48 18.08 -1.40
CA GLY A 218 -8.32 18.01 -0.48
C GLY A 218 -6.95 18.07 -1.16
N GLN A 219 -6.85 18.84 -2.27
CA GLN A 219 -5.62 19.32 -2.92
C GLN A 219 -4.43 19.45 -1.93
N PRO A 220 -3.24 19.11 -2.42
CA PRO A 220 -2.25 18.23 -1.83
C PRO A 220 -1.78 18.80 -0.49
N PHE A 221 -1.95 18.02 0.58
CA PHE A 221 -1.35 18.27 1.90
C PHE A 221 -1.23 19.75 2.31
N GLY A 222 -2.23 20.58 2.00
CA GLY A 222 -2.24 22.01 2.29
C GLY A 222 -1.14 22.84 1.59
N ALA A 223 -1.52 24.01 1.09
CA ALA A 223 -0.60 25.13 1.18
C ALA A 223 -0.24 25.33 2.67
N GLY A 224 1.03 25.62 2.95
CA GLY A 224 1.46 26.00 4.30
C GLY A 224 0.54 27.07 4.87
N VAL A 225 0.15 26.89 6.13
CA VAL A 225 -0.57 27.83 7.02
C VAL A 225 -0.88 29.19 6.36
N GLY A 226 -2.13 29.41 5.92
CA GLY A 226 -2.54 30.74 5.43
C GLY A 226 -3.78 30.87 4.54
N ASP A 227 -4.46 29.78 4.12
CA ASP A 227 -5.64 29.90 3.25
C ASP A 227 -6.92 30.25 4.06
N PRO A 228 -7.52 31.45 3.91
CA PRO A 228 -8.73 31.85 4.62
C PRO A 228 -10.00 31.11 4.16
N ALA A 229 -9.94 30.30 3.09
CA ALA A 229 -11.10 29.63 2.50
C ALA A 229 -11.59 28.38 3.27
N ARG A 230 -10.93 27.95 4.35
CA ARG A 230 -11.28 26.73 5.12
C ARG A 230 -11.84 26.96 6.53
N ALA A 231 -12.51 28.09 6.77
CA ALA A 231 -13.09 28.40 8.09
C ALA A 231 -14.19 27.42 8.59
N ASN A 232 -14.76 26.57 7.71
CA ASN A 232 -15.98 25.80 8.03
C ASN A 232 -15.81 24.27 8.14
N ASN A 233 -14.62 23.69 7.91
CA ASN A 233 -14.36 22.28 8.23
C ASN A 233 -12.85 21.96 8.30
N PRO A 234 -12.21 22.04 9.49
CA PRO A 234 -10.78 21.83 9.63
C PRO A 234 -10.45 20.32 9.66
N VAL A 235 -9.90 19.78 8.57
CA VAL A 235 -9.18 18.50 8.61
C VAL A 235 -7.76 18.79 9.15
N PRO A 236 -7.36 18.25 10.32
CA PRO A 236 -6.02 18.47 10.86
C PRO A 236 -4.96 17.80 9.99
N VAL A 237 -4.00 18.57 9.47
CA VAL A 237 -2.78 18.04 8.85
C VAL A 237 -1.74 17.73 9.93
N GLY A 238 -1.31 16.48 10.01
CA GLY A 238 -0.23 16.05 10.91
C GLY A 238 1.16 16.55 10.49
N PRO A 239 2.16 16.52 11.39
CA PRO A 239 3.54 16.94 11.09
C PRO A 239 4.21 16.08 9.99
N LYS A 240 5.17 16.71 9.28
CA LYS A 240 5.72 16.32 7.97
C LYS A 240 6.44 14.95 7.95
N PHE A 241 5.78 13.92 7.41
CA PHE A 241 6.44 12.72 6.82
C PHE A 241 6.22 12.60 5.31
N SER A 242 5.56 13.60 4.71
CA SER A 242 5.35 13.76 3.28
C SER A 242 6.27 14.86 2.77
N ASN A 243 7.20 14.54 1.87
CA ASN A 243 8.12 15.50 1.24
C ASN A 243 7.42 16.32 0.13
N TYR A 244 6.21 16.80 0.37
CA TYR A 244 5.40 17.56 -0.60
C TYR A 244 5.97 18.96 -0.97
N ASP A 245 7.23 19.26 -0.70
CA ASP A 245 7.81 20.55 -1.03
C ASP A 245 8.48 20.48 -2.44
N GLY A 246 7.70 20.30 -3.52
CA GLY A 246 8.06 20.88 -4.82
C GLY A 246 8.21 20.00 -6.08
N TRP A 247 7.68 18.77 -6.17
CA TRP A 247 7.70 18.05 -7.45
C TRP A 247 6.58 18.51 -8.40
N SER A 248 6.83 19.57 -9.18
CA SER A 248 6.03 19.87 -10.37
C SER A 248 6.53 19.03 -11.54
N ASN A 249 5.62 18.37 -12.25
CA ASN A 249 5.89 17.50 -13.39
C ASN A 249 6.36 18.27 -14.65
N GLY A 250 6.97 19.44 -14.50
CA GLY A 250 7.14 20.42 -15.57
C GLY A 250 8.55 20.98 -15.78
N ASP A 251 9.41 21.02 -14.77
CA ASP A 251 10.69 21.75 -14.90
C ASP A 251 11.91 20.88 -14.58
N LYS A 252 12.66 20.52 -15.63
CA LYS A 252 14.12 20.25 -15.53
C LYS A 252 14.90 21.54 -15.27
N VAL A 253 14.32 22.51 -14.57
CA VAL A 253 14.85 23.87 -14.45
C VAL A 253 14.81 24.31 -12.99
N GLY A 254 15.91 24.05 -12.29
CA GLY A 254 16.36 24.96 -11.25
C GLY A 254 15.70 24.89 -9.87
N MET A 255 15.60 23.70 -9.27
CA MET A 255 15.84 23.62 -7.82
C MET A 255 17.29 23.23 -7.60
N GLY A 256 18.05 24.14 -6.96
CA GLY A 256 19.46 23.96 -6.69
C GLY A 256 19.74 22.69 -5.89
N ALA A 257 20.17 21.64 -6.58
CA ALA A 257 21.17 20.62 -6.24
C ALA A 257 21.30 20.02 -4.80
N ALA A 258 20.44 20.28 -3.81
CA ALA A 258 20.76 19.89 -2.43
C ALA A 258 19.66 19.28 -1.55
N THR A 259 18.36 19.29 -1.89
CA THR A 259 17.33 18.86 -0.91
C THR A 259 16.17 17.99 -1.40
N ALA A 260 16.13 17.58 -2.66
CA ALA A 260 15.15 16.60 -3.14
C ALA A 260 15.86 15.39 -3.73
N LYS A 261 16.32 14.47 -2.87
CA LYS A 261 16.65 13.12 -3.34
C LYS A 261 15.33 12.38 -3.51
N ALA A 262 14.97 12.10 -4.76
CA ALA A 262 13.88 11.19 -5.08
C ALA A 262 14.24 9.83 -4.49
N GLY A 263 13.48 9.41 -3.47
CA GLY A 263 13.60 8.03 -3.03
C GLY A 263 13.10 7.11 -4.15
N ASP A 264 13.65 5.91 -4.24
CA ASP A 264 13.40 5.05 -5.40
C ASP A 264 12.00 4.38 -5.38
N GLY A 265 11.19 4.62 -4.34
CA GLY A 265 9.91 3.95 -4.09
C GLY A 265 8.64 4.74 -4.37
N TRP A 266 8.78 5.99 -4.78
CA TRP A 266 7.74 7.01 -4.69
C TRP A 266 6.57 6.89 -5.68
N ASN A 267 6.53 5.84 -6.50
CA ASN A 267 5.41 5.55 -7.41
C ASN A 267 5.15 4.04 -7.55
N SER A 268 5.57 3.26 -6.54
CA SER A 268 5.45 1.81 -6.58
C SER A 268 5.27 1.25 -5.16
N PRO A 269 4.13 1.53 -4.51
CA PRO A 269 3.81 0.99 -3.20
C PRO A 269 3.60 -0.52 -3.28
N ALA A 270 3.75 -1.20 -2.15
CA ALA A 270 3.26 -2.56 -2.01
C ALA A 270 1.71 -2.54 -2.09
N THR A 271 1.13 -3.47 -2.85
CA THR A 271 -0.32 -3.52 -3.07
C THR A 271 -0.90 -4.88 -2.70
N LEU A 272 -2.06 -4.83 -2.04
CA LEU A 272 -2.93 -5.99 -1.81
C LEU A 272 -4.22 -5.81 -2.61
N LYS A 273 -4.34 -6.52 -3.72
CA LYS A 273 -5.53 -6.56 -4.57
C LYS A 273 -6.45 -7.69 -4.15
N VAL A 274 -7.69 -7.35 -3.82
CA VAL A 274 -8.78 -8.29 -3.57
C VAL A 274 -9.64 -8.37 -4.83
N THR A 275 -9.89 -9.57 -5.33
CA THR A 275 -10.68 -9.81 -6.53
C THR A 275 -12.06 -10.37 -6.20
N ARG A 276 -13.09 -9.82 -6.82
CA ARG A 276 -14.49 -10.24 -6.61
C ARG A 276 -14.73 -11.64 -7.18
N ASP A 277 -15.42 -12.48 -6.41
CA ASP A 277 -15.95 -13.76 -6.85
C ASP A 277 -17.29 -13.50 -7.56
N LEU A 278 -17.25 -13.33 -8.88
CA LEU A 278 -18.44 -13.01 -9.68
C LEU A 278 -19.49 -14.13 -9.70
N VAL A 279 -19.16 -15.34 -9.25
CA VAL A 279 -20.12 -16.45 -9.13
C VAL A 279 -20.93 -16.31 -7.86
N LYS A 280 -20.29 -15.99 -6.73
CA LYS A 280 -20.95 -15.88 -5.42
C LYS A 280 -21.46 -14.46 -5.12
N ASN A 281 -20.78 -13.46 -5.65
CA ASN A 281 -21.03 -12.05 -5.45
C ASN A 281 -21.07 -11.35 -6.82
N PRO A 282 -22.13 -11.56 -7.62
CA PRO A 282 -22.22 -10.98 -8.96
C PRO A 282 -22.28 -9.46 -8.90
N LEU A 283 -21.79 -8.79 -9.95
CA LEU A 283 -21.93 -7.35 -10.09
C LEU A 283 -23.41 -6.96 -10.25
N PRO A 284 -23.84 -5.83 -9.66
CA PRO A 284 -25.13 -5.24 -9.98
C PRO A 284 -25.29 -4.99 -11.47
N ALA A 285 -26.49 -5.23 -12.01
CA ALA A 285 -26.77 -5.05 -13.44
C ALA A 285 -26.59 -3.60 -13.94
N SER A 286 -26.58 -2.62 -13.04
CA SER A 286 -26.35 -1.21 -13.34
C SER A 286 -24.88 -0.84 -13.56
N CYS A 287 -23.94 -1.76 -13.32
CA CYS A 287 -22.52 -1.48 -13.42
C CYS A 287 -22.05 -1.40 -14.87
N THR A 288 -21.56 -0.23 -15.28
CA THR A 288 -21.11 0.04 -16.65
C THR A 288 -19.59 0.14 -16.78
N GLY A 289 -18.88 0.28 -15.66
CA GLY A 289 -17.42 0.39 -15.62
C GLY A 289 -16.71 -0.77 -16.31
N ASN A 290 -15.57 -0.48 -16.93
CA ASN A 290 -14.75 -1.42 -17.70
C ASN A 290 -15.55 -2.20 -18.76
N ALA A 291 -16.42 -1.50 -19.50
CA ALA A 291 -17.34 -2.13 -20.46
C ALA A 291 -18.23 -3.21 -19.82
N GLY A 292 -18.79 -2.90 -18.64
CA GLY A 292 -19.67 -3.78 -17.88
C GLY A 292 -18.97 -4.83 -17.03
N LYS A 293 -17.64 -4.79 -16.92
CA LYS A 293 -16.85 -5.72 -16.09
C LYS A 293 -16.69 -5.25 -14.63
N GLY A 294 -17.20 -4.08 -14.28
CA GLY A 294 -17.08 -3.46 -12.95
C GLY A 294 -15.82 -2.60 -12.80
N ASP A 295 -15.72 -1.88 -11.69
CA ASP A 295 -14.70 -0.88 -11.41
C ASP A 295 -13.51 -1.47 -10.63
N ASP A 296 -12.29 -1.00 -10.91
CA ASP A 296 -11.15 -1.26 -10.03
C ASP A 296 -11.06 -0.13 -9.00
N VAL A 297 -11.21 -0.47 -7.72
CA VAL A 297 -11.18 0.48 -6.62
C VAL A 297 -9.82 0.42 -5.94
N TYR A 298 -9.26 1.58 -5.62
CA TYR A 298 -7.95 1.74 -4.98
C TYR A 298 -8.12 2.50 -3.68
N ILE A 299 -7.57 1.96 -2.59
CA ILE A 299 -7.70 2.48 -1.24
C ILE A 299 -6.31 2.84 -0.73
N TYR A 300 -6.18 4.09 -0.30
CA TYR A 300 -4.92 4.67 0.18
C TYR A 300 -5.09 5.07 1.65
N PRO A 301 -4.08 4.86 2.52
CA PRO A 301 -4.06 5.44 3.85
C PRO A 301 -4.16 6.96 3.73
N SER A 302 -4.85 7.59 4.68
CA SER A 302 -4.93 9.05 4.68
C SER A 302 -3.59 9.66 5.07
N ALA A 303 -3.39 10.92 4.70
CA ALA A 303 -2.32 11.77 5.20
C ALA A 303 -2.14 11.68 6.74
N GLU A 304 -3.27 11.80 7.43
CA GLU A 304 -3.34 11.75 8.90
C GLU A 304 -2.89 10.39 9.43
N GLN A 305 -3.36 9.30 8.82
CA GLN A 305 -2.99 7.95 9.20
C GLN A 305 -1.50 7.71 9.00
N ILE A 306 -0.95 8.07 7.84
CA ILE A 306 0.49 7.90 7.55
C ILE A 306 1.31 8.67 8.57
N ASN A 307 0.97 9.93 8.83
CA ASN A 307 1.75 10.76 9.75
C ASN A 307 1.72 10.25 11.19
N LYS A 308 0.64 9.58 11.58
CA LYS A 308 0.46 9.09 12.95
C LYS A 308 1.00 7.67 13.13
N GLU A 309 0.78 6.80 12.16
CA GLU A 309 1.00 5.36 12.28
C GLU A 309 2.26 4.87 11.54
N LEU A 310 2.84 5.62 10.59
CA LEU A 310 4.10 5.20 9.96
C LEU A 310 5.30 5.20 10.93
N PRO A 311 5.43 6.18 11.86
CA PRO A 311 6.48 6.16 12.88
C PRO A 311 6.54 4.87 13.70
N VAL A 312 7.71 4.55 14.25
CA VAL A 312 7.93 3.32 15.04
C VAL A 312 8.01 3.64 16.52
N TRP A 313 7.16 2.97 17.29
CA TRP A 313 7.04 3.13 18.74
C TRP A 313 7.20 1.79 19.45
N SER A 314 7.76 1.83 20.66
CA SER A 314 7.96 0.63 21.48
C SER A 314 6.63 -0.04 21.87
N ASN A 315 5.57 0.74 22.07
CA ASN A 315 4.26 0.21 22.45
C ASN A 315 3.31 0.14 21.23
N PRO A 316 2.34 -0.81 21.24
CA PRO A 316 1.43 -1.01 20.12
C PRO A 316 0.60 0.24 19.76
N ASP A 317 0.19 1.01 20.76
CA ASP A 317 -0.72 2.16 20.64
C ASP A 317 -0.03 3.47 20.23
N GLN A 318 1.11 3.34 19.55
CA GLN A 318 1.96 4.46 19.14
C GLN A 318 2.42 5.32 20.33
N THR A 319 2.68 4.68 21.47
CA THR A 319 3.22 5.32 22.68
C THR A 319 4.57 4.74 23.10
N GLY A 320 5.18 5.32 24.14
CA GLY A 320 6.45 4.87 24.69
C GLY A 320 7.65 5.48 23.96
N SER A 321 8.72 4.71 23.83
CA SER A 321 9.93 5.17 23.13
C SER A 321 9.66 5.19 21.62
N ASN A 322 9.78 6.36 21.03
CA ASN A 322 9.82 6.50 19.58
C ASN A 322 11.21 6.04 19.08
N TYR A 323 11.25 4.92 18.37
CA TYR A 323 12.46 4.39 17.76
C TYR A 323 12.77 5.06 16.42
N TRP A 324 11.74 5.53 15.72
CA TRP A 324 11.88 6.22 14.45
C TRP A 324 10.69 7.17 14.25
N LYS A 325 11.02 8.46 14.10
CA LYS A 325 10.07 9.53 13.83
C LYS A 325 10.21 9.88 12.37
#